data_AF-V9FZD7-F1
#
_entry.id   AF-V9FZD7-F1
#
_cell.length_a   1.000
_cell.length_b   1.000
_cell.length_c   1.000
_cell.angle_alpha   90.00
_cell.angle_beta   90.00
_cell.angle_gamma   90.00
#
_symmetry.space_group_name_H-M   'P 1'
#
loop_
_entity.id
_entity.type
_entity.pdbx_description
1 polymer ?
#
loop_
_entity_poly.entity_id
_entity_poly.type
_entity_poly.pdbx_seq_one_letter_code
_entity_poly.pdbx_strand_id
1 'polypeptide(L)'
;MPTKLGPEAINEDNFTMWKTEGKMFGLMLNIPNSILLMPPEKVSKALVRINSMLDQATTSQQNIRKLLGSLRHVVTCIPSAKPFLQQLSGLTWGPRRYGPIPVTAAARDDL
;
A
#
# COMPACT_ATOMS: atom_id res chain seq x y z
N MET A 1 -11.69 -27.07 5.90
CA MET A 1 -12.46 -26.72 4.68
C MET A 1 -12.89 -25.27 4.81
N PRO A 2 -12.69 -24.37 3.84
CA PRO A 2 -13.14 -22.99 3.98
C PRO A 2 -14.67 -22.95 3.87
N THR A 3 -15.32 -22.41 4.90
CA THR A 3 -16.76 -22.14 4.93
C THR A 3 -17.09 -21.16 3.81
N LYS A 4 -17.79 -21.64 2.78
CA LYS A 4 -18.28 -20.77 1.70
C LYS A 4 -19.51 -20.03 2.20
N LEU A 5 -19.32 -18.78 2.61
CA LEU A 5 -20.38 -17.84 2.95
C LEU A 5 -21.15 -17.46 1.67
N GLY A 6 -22.48 -17.47 1.74
CA GLY A 6 -23.37 -17.03 0.64
C GLY A 6 -23.26 -15.51 0.38
N PRO A 7 -23.87 -14.99 -0.70
CA PRO A 7 -23.75 -13.59 -1.08
C PRO A 7 -24.28 -12.59 -0.03
N GLU A 8 -25.20 -13.03 0.83
CA GLU A 8 -25.76 -12.24 1.93
C GLU A 8 -25.10 -12.52 3.29
N ALA A 9 -24.18 -13.50 3.33
CA ALA A 9 -23.62 -13.95 4.59
C ALA A 9 -22.55 -12.98 5.08
N ILE A 10 -22.77 -12.51 6.31
CA ILE A 10 -21.89 -11.59 7.01
C ILE A 10 -21.00 -12.41 7.96
N ASN A 11 -19.69 -12.20 7.90
CA ASN A 11 -18.77 -12.80 8.85
C ASN A 11 -18.70 -11.93 10.11
N GLU A 12 -19.43 -12.34 11.15
CA GLU A 12 -19.46 -11.65 12.45
C GLU A 12 -18.08 -11.59 13.13
N ASP A 13 -17.18 -12.54 12.86
CA ASP A 13 -15.81 -12.55 13.42
C ASP A 13 -14.94 -11.40 12.90
N ASN A 14 -15.31 -10.79 11.77
CA ASN A 14 -14.61 -9.62 11.24
C ASN A 14 -15.06 -8.31 11.88
N PHE A 15 -16.14 -8.31 12.66
CA PHE A 15 -16.62 -7.11 13.35
C PHE A 15 -15.78 -6.85 14.58
N THR A 16 -15.39 -5.59 14.74
CA THR A 16 -14.77 -5.10 15.96
C THR A 16 -15.84 -4.40 16.78
N MET A 17 -15.97 -4.76 18.06
CA MET A 17 -16.78 -4.00 19.00
C MET A 17 -16.30 -2.54 19.05
N TRP A 18 -17.22 -1.63 19.42
CA TRP A 18 -16.91 -0.22 19.62
C TRP A 18 -15.73 -0.04 20.57
N LYS A 19 -14.63 0.50 20.05
CA LYS A 19 -13.41 0.80 20.80
C LYS A 19 -12.85 2.14 20.35
N THR A 20 -12.24 2.85 21.29
CA THR A 20 -11.52 4.10 21.06
C THR A 20 -10.16 3.88 20.40
N GLU A 21 -9.64 2.66 20.49
CA GLU A 21 -8.41 2.21 19.84
C GLU A 21 -8.69 0.93 19.04
N GLY A 22 -8.13 0.84 17.84
CA GLY A 22 -8.37 -0.34 17.02
C GLY A 22 -7.69 -0.33 15.66
N LYS A 23 -7.79 -1.49 14.99
CA LYS A 23 -7.27 -1.67 13.64
C LYS A 23 -8.35 -1.31 12.62
N MET A 24 -8.14 -0.24 11.86
CA MET A 24 -9.08 0.24 10.85
C MET A 24 -8.34 0.47 9.53
N PHE A 25 -8.85 -0.10 8.42
CA PHE A 25 -8.15 -0.15 7.12
C PHE A 25 -6.72 -0.76 7.20
N GLY A 26 -6.50 -1.59 8.22
CA GLY A 26 -5.20 -2.17 8.57
C GLY A 26 -4.17 -1.16 9.09
N LEU A 27 -4.58 0.03 9.51
CA LEU A 27 -3.80 0.97 10.31
C LEU A 27 -4.27 0.88 11.76
N MET A 28 -3.45 1.29 12.73
CA MET A 28 -3.86 1.41 14.12
C MET A 28 -4.32 2.85 14.36
N LEU A 29 -5.57 3.01 14.77
CA LEU A 29 -6.14 4.29 15.14
C LEU A 29 -6.25 4.36 16.67
N ASN A 30 -5.85 5.48 17.24
CA ASN A 30 -6.12 5.86 18.62
C ASN A 30 -6.88 7.18 18.59
N ILE A 31 -8.19 7.11 18.83
CA ILE A 31 -9.09 8.28 18.78
C ILE A 31 -8.78 9.28 19.90
N PRO A 32 -8.62 8.88 21.18
CA PRO A 32 -8.33 9.81 22.28
C PRO A 32 -7.10 10.67 22.02
N ASN A 33 -6.05 10.07 21.44
CA ASN A 33 -4.81 10.77 21.13
C ASN A 33 -4.77 11.35 19.70
N SER A 34 -5.80 11.10 18.88
CA SER A 34 -5.84 11.44 17.45
C SER A 34 -4.62 10.93 16.66
N ILE A 35 -4.14 9.73 17.01
CA ILE A 35 -2.95 9.13 16.39
C ILE A 35 -3.35 8.06 15.38
N LEU A 36 -2.71 8.10 14.21
CA LEU A 36 -2.77 7.06 13.20
C LEU A 36 -1.38 6.44 13.01
N LEU A 37 -1.24 5.13 13.29
CA LEU A 37 0.02 4.40 13.17
C LEU A 37 -0.05 3.33 12.09
N MET A 38 1.07 3.17 11.40
CA MET A 38 1.27 2.08 10.45
C MET A 38 1.89 0.88 11.19
N PRO A 39 1.24 -0.30 11.20
CA PRO A 39 1.81 -1.50 11.81
C PRO A 39 3.17 -1.86 11.20
N PRO A 40 4.11 -2.44 11.99
CA PRO A 40 5.47 -2.75 11.54
C PRO A 40 5.48 -3.72 10.34
N GLU A 41 4.54 -4.66 10.28
CA GLU A 41 4.36 -5.58 9.15
C GLU A 41 4.09 -4.86 7.82
N LYS A 42 3.38 -3.73 7.87
CA LYS A 42 3.13 -2.95 6.65
C LYS A 42 4.36 -2.15 6.26
N VAL A 43 5.12 -1.66 7.23
CA VAL A 43 6.37 -0.92 7.00
C VAL A 43 7.38 -1.85 6.35
N SER A 44 7.60 -3.04 6.91
CA SER A 44 8.51 -4.04 6.34
C SER A 44 8.09 -4.43 4.92
N LYS A 45 6.79 -4.64 4.67
CA LYS A 45 6.27 -4.93 3.33
C LYS A 45 6.50 -3.80 2.32
N ALA A 46 6.41 -2.54 2.75
CA ALA A 46 6.72 -1.40 1.89
C ALA A 46 8.22 -1.37 1.56
N LEU A 47 9.09 -1.48 2.57
CA LEU A 47 10.55 -1.50 2.40
C LEU A 47 11.02 -2.62 1.47
N VAL A 48 10.51 -3.85 1.64
CA VAL A 48 10.84 -4.98 0.76
C VAL A 48 10.52 -4.68 -0.71
N ARG A 49 9.40 -4.00 -0.97
CA ARG A 49 8.99 -3.65 -2.34
C ARG A 49 9.79 -2.51 -2.92
N ILE A 50 10.19 -1.53 -2.09
CA ILE A 50 11.08 -0.44 -2.47
C ILE A 50 12.43 -1.02 -2.89
N ASN A 51 13.07 -1.81 -2.00
CA ASN A 51 14.36 -2.44 -2.27
C ASN A 51 14.30 -3.31 -3.54
N SER A 52 13.27 -4.14 -3.68
CA SER A 52 13.08 -4.96 -4.88
C SER A 52 12.93 -4.14 -6.17
N MET A 53 12.41 -2.90 -6.11
CA MET A 53 12.30 -2.03 -7.28
C MET A 53 13.59 -1.28 -7.56
N LEU A 54 14.36 -0.91 -6.52
CA LEU A 54 15.68 -0.29 -6.64
C LEU A 54 16.70 -1.26 -7.27
N ASP A 55 16.65 -2.54 -6.92
CA ASP A 55 17.52 -3.58 -7.45
C ASP A 55 17.28 -3.89 -8.94
N GLN A 56 16.14 -3.46 -9.49
CA GLN A 56 15.72 -3.78 -10.85
C GLN A 56 15.93 -2.59 -11.80
N ALA A 57 16.47 -2.86 -13.00
CA ALA A 57 16.53 -1.85 -14.08
C ALA A 57 15.16 -1.64 -14.74
N THR A 58 14.35 -2.69 -14.80
CA THR A 58 12.99 -2.66 -15.36
C THR A 58 12.02 -3.37 -14.44
N THR A 59 10.80 -2.87 -14.38
CA THR A 59 9.71 -3.40 -13.54
C THR A 59 8.47 -3.67 -14.38
N SER A 60 7.47 -4.33 -13.80
CA SER A 60 6.18 -4.56 -14.44
C SER A 60 5.11 -3.62 -13.89
N GLN A 61 4.06 -3.36 -14.66
CA GLN A 61 2.91 -2.57 -14.18
C GLN A 61 2.29 -3.19 -12.91
N GLN A 62 2.33 -4.52 -12.79
CA GLN A 62 1.86 -5.23 -11.60
C GLN A 62 2.73 -4.93 -10.37
N ASN A 63 4.06 -4.89 -10.52
CA ASN A 63 4.97 -4.57 -9.42
C ASN A 63 4.80 -3.13 -8.97
N ILE A 64 4.64 -2.18 -9.91
CA ILE A 64 4.35 -0.78 -9.57
C ILE A 64 3.02 -0.68 -8.80
N ARG A 65 1.95 -1.34 -9.28
CA ARG A 65 0.65 -1.36 -8.56
C ARG A 65 0.75 -1.97 -7.16
N LYS A 66 1.54 -3.05 -7.01
CA LYS A 66 1.81 -3.64 -5.68
C LYS A 66 2.50 -2.62 -4.79
N LEU A 67 3.55 -1.95 -5.27
CA LEU A 67 4.28 -0.92 -4.54
C LEU A 67 3.37 0.26 -4.13
N LEU A 68 2.62 0.82 -5.07
CA LEU A 68 1.63 1.88 -4.81
C LEU A 68 0.62 1.46 -3.73
N GLY A 69 0.18 0.19 -3.75
CA GLY A 69 -0.71 -0.36 -2.73
C GLY A 69 -0.11 -0.39 -1.33
N SER A 70 1.19 -0.69 -1.18
CA SER A 70 1.89 -0.60 0.11
C SER A 70 2.11 0.84 0.55
N LEU A 71 2.53 1.71 -0.37
CA LEU A 71 2.83 3.12 -0.09
C LEU A 71 1.58 3.94 0.23
N ARG A 72 0.38 3.51 -0.19
CA ARG A 72 -0.89 4.14 0.21
C ARG A 72 -0.98 4.35 1.72
N HIS A 73 -0.55 3.35 2.50
CA HIS A 73 -0.55 3.43 3.96
C HIS A 73 0.48 4.44 4.49
N VAL A 74 1.65 4.51 3.85
CA VAL A 74 2.69 5.49 4.18
C VAL A 74 2.16 6.91 3.96
N VAL A 75 1.56 7.19 2.80
CA VAL A 75 1.01 8.52 2.49
C VAL A 75 -0.17 8.91 3.38
N THR A 76 -0.91 7.91 3.90
CA THR A 76 -1.99 8.19 4.87
C THR A 76 -1.42 8.69 6.21
N CYS A 77 -0.30 8.13 6.65
CA CYS A 77 0.37 8.56 7.89
C CYS A 77 1.29 9.78 7.68
N ILE A 78 1.84 9.95 6.48
CA ILE A 78 2.79 11.01 6.12
C ILE A 78 2.30 11.68 4.82
N PRO A 79 1.43 12.70 4.90
CA PRO A 79 0.86 13.36 3.73
C PRO A 79 1.91 13.97 2.79
N SER A 80 3.05 14.39 3.34
CA SER A 80 4.18 14.93 2.56
C SER A 80 4.77 13.95 1.55
N ALA A 81 4.51 12.64 1.70
CA ALA A 81 4.98 11.62 0.75
C ALA A 81 4.07 11.46 -0.49
N LYS A 82 2.94 12.18 -0.54
CA LYS A 82 1.96 12.09 -1.64
C LYS A 82 2.54 12.43 -3.03
N PRO A 83 3.40 13.45 -3.21
CA PRO A 83 3.98 13.76 -4.51
C PRO A 83 4.79 12.59 -5.09
N PHE A 84 5.59 11.92 -4.26
CA PHE A 84 6.39 10.74 -4.67
C PHE A 84 5.48 9.60 -5.16
N LEU A 85 4.38 9.35 -4.45
CA LEU A 85 3.38 8.35 -4.88
C LEU A 85 2.74 8.71 -6.23
N GLN A 86 2.45 9.99 -6.46
CA GLN A 86 1.87 10.47 -7.72
C GLN A 86 2.85 10.29 -8.88
N GLN A 87 4.13 10.64 -8.68
CA GLN A 87 5.18 10.46 -9.67
C GLN A 87 5.35 8.98 -10.06
N LEU A 88 5.40 8.08 -9.07
CA LEU A 88 5.41 6.63 -9.28
C LEU A 88 4.16 6.13 -10.02
N SER A 89 3.00 6.71 -9.74
CA SER A 89 1.76 6.35 -10.44
C SER A 89 1.77 6.74 -11.92
N GLY A 90 2.50 7.80 -12.27
CA GLY A 90 2.70 8.23 -13.66
C GLY A 90 3.34 7.15 -14.54
N LEU A 91 4.22 6.31 -13.98
CA LEU A 91 4.82 5.17 -14.69
C LEU A 91 3.79 4.13 -15.15
N THR A 92 2.61 4.11 -14.53
CA THR A 92 1.54 3.18 -14.91
C THR A 92 0.60 3.73 -15.98
N TRP A 93 0.72 5.02 -16.32
CA TRP A 93 -0.14 5.70 -17.27
C TRP A 93 0.44 5.58 -18.70
N GLY A 94 -0.25 4.82 -19.57
CA GLY A 94 0.18 4.59 -20.95
C GLY A 94 -0.34 3.27 -21.52
N PRO A 95 -0.16 3.03 -22.84
CA PRO A 95 -0.72 1.86 -23.55
C PRO A 95 -0.02 0.53 -23.21
N ARG A 96 1.05 0.54 -22.42
CA ARG A 96 1.86 -0.65 -22.07
C ARG A 96 1.21 -1.44 -20.94
N ARG A 97 0.12 -2.15 -21.23
CA ARG A 97 -0.49 -3.11 -20.28
C ARG A 97 0.39 -4.32 -20.02
N TYR A 98 1.20 -4.70 -21.00
CA TYR A 98 2.11 -5.84 -20.94
C TYR A 98 3.47 -5.43 -21.49
N GLY A 99 4.50 -5.48 -20.64
CA GLY A 99 5.88 -5.17 -21.03
C GLY A 99 6.71 -4.61 -19.87
N PRO A 100 8.04 -4.69 -19.98
CA PRO A 100 8.94 -4.08 -19.01
C PRO A 100 8.85 -2.55 -19.08
N ILE A 101 8.75 -1.93 -17.91
CA ILE A 101 8.75 -0.48 -17.69
C ILE A 101 10.11 -0.13 -17.08
N PRO A 102 10.92 0.72 -17.72
CA PRO A 102 12.19 1.14 -17.14
C PRO A 102 11.94 1.93 -15.85
N VAL A 103 12.73 1.63 -14.82
CA VAL A 103 12.71 2.43 -13.59
C VAL A 103 13.52 3.71 -13.88
N THR A 104 12.83 4.82 -14.11
CA THR A 104 13.45 6.11 -14.43
C THR A 104 14.28 6.62 -13.25
N ALA A 105 15.34 7.39 -13.50
CA ALA A 105 16.16 8.00 -12.45
C ALA A 105 15.33 8.79 -11.43
N ALA A 106 14.40 9.62 -11.91
CA ALA A 106 13.49 10.37 -11.04
C ALA A 106 12.60 9.47 -10.15
N ALA A 107 12.26 8.27 -10.62
CA ALA A 107 11.52 7.31 -9.80
C ALA A 107 12.41 6.56 -8.81
N ARG A 108 13.74 6.52 -9.03
CA ARG A 108 14.69 5.98 -8.04
C ARG A 108 15.00 6.99 -6.96
N ASP A 109 15.07 8.28 -7.29
CA ASP A 109 15.30 9.34 -6.30
C ASP A 109 14.13 9.46 -5.30
N ASP A 110 12.93 9.06 -5.71
CA ASP A 110 11.72 9.04 -4.89
C ASP A 110 11.54 7.76 -4.03
N LEU A 111 12.40 6.75 -4.20
CA LEU A 111 12.33 5.42 -3.56
C LEU A 111 13.31 5.29 -2.40
#